data_AF-A0AAQ3QL16-F1
#
_entry.id   AF-A0AAQ3QL16-F1
#
_cell.length_a   1.000
_cell.length_b   1.000
_cell.length_c   1.000
_cell.angle_alpha   90.00
_cell.angle_beta   90.00
_cell.angle_gamma   90.00
#
_symmetry.space_group_name_H-M   'P 1'
#
loop_
_entity.id
_entity.type
_entity.pdbx_description
1 polymer ?
#
loop_
_entity_poly.entity_id
_entity_poly.type
_entity_poly.pdbx_seq_one_letter_code
_entity_poly.pdbx_strand_id
1 'polypeptide(L)' 'MAEKKIKGFAISETAFFIFVIMASRRLEADRFFTSYFNEKTYTKRGLKWVNKTESLRDVIERNYPEIASK' A
#
# COMPACT_ATOMS: atom_id res chain seq x y z
N MET A 1 24.80 1.39 11.10
CA MET A 1 23.60 2.02 11.70
C MET A 1 23.69 1.87 13.22
N ALA A 2 23.64 2.98 13.97
CA ALA A 2 23.89 3.00 15.42
C ALA A 2 22.67 3.41 16.28
N GLU A 3 21.64 3.99 15.67
CA GLU A 3 20.45 4.45 16.39
C GLU A 3 19.68 3.28 17.03
N LYS A 4 19.34 3.41 18.32
CA LYS A 4 18.52 2.43 19.04
C LYS A 4 17.09 2.48 18.50
N LYS A 5 16.55 1.32 18.12
CA LYS A 5 15.20 1.23 17.56
C LYS A 5 14.14 1.20 18.64
N ILE A 6 12.99 1.80 18.33
CA ILE A 6 11.74 1.64 19.09
C ILE A 6 11.32 0.16 19.03
N LYS A 7 10.77 -0.37 20.13
CA LYS A 7 10.31 -1.78 20.17
C LYS A 7 9.27 -2.04 19.08
N GLY A 8 9.51 -3.06 18.25
CA GLY A 8 8.64 -3.43 17.13
C GLY A 8 8.96 -2.71 15.81
N PHE A 9 9.86 -1.73 15.81
CA PHE A 9 10.26 -1.04 14.58
C PHE A 9 11.45 -1.74 13.92
N ALA A 10 11.35 -1.97 12.62
CA ALA A 10 12.46 -2.43 11.79
C ALA A 10 13.38 -1.28 11.33
N ILE A 11 12.85 -0.06 11.30
CA ILE A 11 13.55 1.16 10.88
C ILE A 11 13.91 2.06 12.07
N SER A 12 14.80 3.02 11.84
CA SER A 12 15.14 4.02 12.86
C SER A 12 14.04 5.08 12.99
N GLU A 13 13.96 5.75 14.14
CA GLU A 13 13.03 6.84 14.39
C GLU A 13 13.32 8.03 13.47
N THR A 14 14.60 8.32 13.21
CA THR A 14 15.01 9.35 12.23
C THR A 14 14.42 9.08 10.84
N ALA A 15 14.50 7.83 10.35
CA ALA A 15 13.92 7.46 9.07
C ALA A 15 12.38 7.46 9.11
N PHE A 16 11.79 7.07 10.25
CA PHE A 16 10.35 7.04 10.44
C PHE A 16 9.72 8.42 10.29
N PHE A 17 10.30 9.49 10.83
CA PHE A 17 9.75 10.85 10.67
C PHE A 17 9.66 11.29 9.20
N ILE A 18 10.69 10.97 8.40
CA ILE A 18 10.66 11.21 6.96
C ILE A 18 9.58 10.34 6.30
N PHE A 19 9.46 9.08 6.74
CA PHE A 19 8.44 8.18 6.22
C PHE A 19 7.02 8.69 6.50
N VAL A 20 6.74 9.23 7.68
CA VAL A 20 5.42 9.77 8.05
C VAL A 20 4.96 10.81 7.05
N ILE A 21 5.77 11.83 6.78
CA ILE A 21 5.37 12.89 5.84
C ILE A 21 5.38 12.41 4.39
N MET A 22 6.40 11.64 4.00
CA MET A 22 6.55 11.25 2.60
C MET A 22 5.59 10.15 2.18
N ALA A 23 5.14 9.28 3.10
CA ALA A 23 4.13 8.28 2.81
C ALA A 23 2.77 8.92 2.54
N SER A 24 2.31 9.83 3.42
CA SER A 24 1.07 10.57 3.19
C SER A 24 1.15 11.40 1.91
N ARG A 25 2.26 12.14 1.70
CA ARG A 25 2.44 12.98 0.50
C ARG A 25 2.38 12.19 -0.80
N ARG A 26 2.88 10.94 -0.85
CA ARG A 26 2.80 10.10 -2.07
C ARG A 26 1.36 9.83 -2.50
N LEU A 27 0.43 9.72 -1.55
CA LEU A 27 -0.98 9.49 -1.85
C LEU A 27 -1.72 10.81 -2.04
N GLU A 28 -1.55 11.76 -1.12
CA GLU A 28 -2.27 13.03 -1.11
C GLU A 28 -1.92 13.94 -2.28
N ALA A 29 -0.67 13.92 -2.76
CA ALA A 29 -0.24 14.77 -3.86
C ALA A 29 -0.53 14.18 -5.26
N ASP A 30 -0.94 12.91 -5.34
CA ASP A 30 -1.24 12.25 -6.62
C ASP A 30 -2.72 12.33 -6.94
N ARG A 31 -3.05 12.88 -8.12
CA ARG A 31 -4.43 12.96 -8.60
C ARG A 31 -5.11 11.59 -8.70
N PHE A 32 -4.38 10.53 -9.03
CA PHE A 32 -4.93 9.19 -9.23
C PHE A 32 -5.30 8.47 -7.93
N PHE A 33 -4.76 8.91 -6.79
CA PHE A 33 -5.18 8.48 -5.46
C PHE A 33 -6.14 9.48 -4.77
N THR A 34 -6.40 10.63 -5.38
CA THR A 34 -7.30 11.67 -4.86
C THR A 34 -8.45 11.95 -5.83
N SER A 35 -8.45 13.10 -6.51
CA SER A 35 -9.52 13.57 -7.39
C SER A 35 -9.96 12.56 -8.46
N TYR A 36 -9.03 11.74 -8.97
CA TYR A 36 -9.26 10.79 -10.06
C TYR A 36 -9.34 9.34 -9.59
N PHE A 37 -9.40 9.08 -8.27
CA PHE A 37 -9.67 7.76 -7.73
C PHE A 37 -11.18 7.45 -7.78
N ASN A 38 -11.70 7.25 -9.00
CA ASN A 38 -13.13 7.06 -9.26
C ASN A 38 -13.39 6.12 -10.45
N GLU A 39 -14.64 5.66 -10.62
CA GLU A 39 -15.02 4.70 -11.67
C GLU A 39 -14.88 5.27 -13.09
N LYS A 40 -14.92 6.60 -13.28
CA LYS A 40 -14.73 7.20 -14.61
C LYS A 40 -13.29 7.01 -15.09
N THR A 41 -12.32 7.16 -14.19
CA THR A 41 -10.89 6.97 -14.51
C THR A 41 -10.51 5.49 -14.52
N TYR A 42 -10.96 4.71 -13.53
CA TYR A 42 -10.53 3.31 -13.33
C TYR A 42 -11.44 2.27 -13.96
N THR A 43 -12.59 2.66 -14.53
CA THR A 43 -13.74 1.81 -14.82
C THR A 43 -14.37 1.21 -13.56
N LYS A 44 -15.66 0.90 -13.61
CA LYS A 44 -16.36 0.20 -12.51
C LYS A 44 -15.69 -1.12 -12.12
N ARG A 45 -15.26 -1.91 -13.12
CA ARG A 45 -14.58 -3.19 -12.87
C ARG A 45 -13.20 -2.99 -12.25
N GLY A 46 -12.43 -2.02 -12.75
CA GLY A 46 -11.08 -1.76 -12.25
C GLY A 46 -11.08 -1.21 -10.83
N LEU A 47 -11.95 -0.24 -10.51
CA LEU A 47 -12.02 0.29 -9.15
C LEU A 47 -12.51 -0.76 -8.15
N LYS A 48 -13.50 -1.59 -8.53
CA LYS A 48 -13.95 -2.73 -7.71
C LYS A 48 -12.82 -3.73 -7.44
N TRP A 49 -11.91 -3.93 -8.39
CA TRP A 49 -10.76 -4.82 -8.21
C TRP A 49 -9.79 -4.26 -7.17
N VAL A 50 -9.45 -2.97 -7.28
CA VAL A 50 -8.58 -2.29 -6.31
C VAL A 50 -9.18 -2.36 -4.91
N ASN A 51 -10.47 -2.02 -4.77
CA ASN A 51 -11.17 -2.00 -3.47
C ASN A 51 -11.51 -3.38 -2.89
N LYS A 52 -11.21 -4.48 -3.59
CA LYS A 52 -11.39 -5.85 -3.09
C LYS A 52 -10.05 -6.53 -2.77
N THR A 53 -8.93 -5.97 -3.24
CA THR A 53 -7.61 -6.55 -3.05
C THR A 53 -6.96 -5.87 -1.85
N GLU A 54 -6.97 -6.53 -0.70
CA GLU A 54 -6.52 -5.96 0.57
C GLU A 54 -5.05 -6.27 0.86
N SER A 55 -4.53 -7.36 0.29
CA SER A 55 -3.22 -7.87 0.65
C SER A 55 -2.45 -8.46 -0.52
N LEU A 56 -1.14 -8.64 -0.34
CA LEU A 56 -0.32 -9.42 -1.27
C LEU A 56 -0.83 -10.87 -1.40
N ARG A 57 -1.46 -11.41 -0.35
CA ARG A 57 -2.02 -12.76 -0.36
C ARG A 57 -3.11 -12.93 -1.40
N ASP A 58 -4.04 -11.98 -1.53
CA ASP A 58 -5.12 -12.01 -2.54
C ASP A 58 -4.55 -12.07 -3.97
N VAL A 59 -3.43 -11.39 -4.19
CA VAL A 59 -2.71 -11.40 -5.46
C VAL A 59 -2.02 -12.74 -5.70
N ILE A 60 -1.41 -13.35 -4.68
CA ILE A 60 -0.80 -14.67 -4.80
C ILE A 60 -1.87 -15.73 -5.04
N GLU A 61 -2.96 -15.74 -4.26
CA GLU A 61 -4.09 -16.67 -4.42
C GLU A 61 -4.66 -16.65 -5.84
N ARG A 62 -4.73 -15.46 -6.46
CA ARG A 62 -5.20 -15.32 -7.83
C ARG A 62 -4.29 -15.99 -8.87
N ASN A 63 -2.96 -15.95 -8.67
CA ASN A 63 -2.00 -16.39 -9.70
C ASN A 63 -1.37 -17.76 -9.40
N TYR A 64 -1.28 -18.13 -8.13
CA TYR A 64 -0.65 -19.35 -7.59
C TYR A 64 -1.49 -19.90 -6.40
N PRO A 65 -2.74 -20.32 -6.64
CA PRO A 65 -3.66 -20.76 -5.59
C PRO A 65 -3.11 -21.95 -4.76
N GLU A 66 -2.30 -22.81 -5.36
CA GLU A 66 -1.65 -23.94 -4.71
C GLU A 66 -0.58 -23.53 -3.67
N ILE A 67 0.02 -22.35 -3.82
CA ILE A 67 1.01 -21.83 -2.86
C ILE A 67 0.31 -21.18 -1.69
N ALA A 68 -0.74 -20.40 -1.95
CA ALA A 68 -1.42 -19.65 -0.91
C ALA A 68 -2.30 -20.51 0.01
N SER A 69 -2.69 -21.71 -0.42
CA SER A 69 -3.44 -22.67 0.41
C SER A 69 -2.59 -23.43 1.43
N LYS A 70 -1.27 -23.26 1.42
CA LYS A 70 -0.36 -23.72 2.48
C LYS A 70 -0.20 -22.67 3.58
#